data_AF-A0A3P9BR62-F1
#
_entry.id   AF-A0A3P9BR62-F1
#
_cell.length_a   1.000
_cell.length_b   1.000
_cell.length_c   1.000
_cell.angle_alpha   90.00
_cell.angle_beta   90.00
_cell.angle_gamma   90.00
#
_symmetry.space_group_name_H-M   'P 1'
#
loop_
_entity.id
_entity.type
_entity.pdbx_description
1 polymer ?
#
loop_
_entity_poly.entity_id
_entity_poly.type
_entity_poly.pdbx_seq_one_letter_code
_entity_poly.pdbx_strand_id
1 'polypeptide(L)'
;NCLCLSCLLLVFSLFSVSQLKVYDLRASNLPTVILLTTDAYVTVSCGSTSLGKTSVRYNDPNPWWNEEFSYFYAEENDMLTLEVYDLDLVFDDQLGVCQRQLKVGTYQHDCFLTKGGTLHYTYTLG
;
A
#
# COMPACT_ATOMS: atom_id res chain seq x y z
N ASN A 1 -41.70 -20.84 -4.92
CA ASN A 1 -40.26 -20.91 -4.61
C ASN A 1 -39.42 -19.94 -5.45
N CYS A 2 -39.71 -18.63 -5.38
CA CYS A 2 -38.95 -17.59 -6.08
C CYS A 2 -38.63 -16.40 -5.13
N LEU A 3 -38.55 -16.68 -3.83
CA LEU A 3 -38.28 -15.68 -2.79
C LEU A 3 -36.82 -15.75 -2.28
N CYS A 4 -36.06 -16.78 -2.67
CA CYS A 4 -34.72 -17.00 -2.11
C CYS A 4 -33.63 -16.23 -2.87
N LEU A 5 -33.73 -16.12 -4.21
CA LEU A 5 -32.69 -15.49 -5.03
C LEU A 5 -32.70 -13.96 -4.90
N SER A 6 -33.89 -13.35 -4.86
CA SER A 6 -34.06 -11.91 -4.63
C SER A 6 -33.64 -11.50 -3.22
N CYS A 7 -33.94 -12.30 -2.20
CA CYS A 7 -33.43 -12.10 -0.85
C CYS A 7 -31.91 -12.28 -0.77
N LEU A 8 -31.31 -13.23 -1.49
CA LEU A 8 -29.85 -13.40 -1.53
C LEU A 8 -29.16 -12.17 -2.13
N LEU A 9 -29.67 -11.65 -3.26
CA LEU A 9 -29.15 -10.45 -3.92
C LEU A 9 -29.33 -9.20 -3.04
N LEU A 10 -30.44 -9.10 -2.30
CA LEU A 10 -30.67 -8.02 -1.35
C LEU A 10 -29.70 -8.10 -0.16
N VAL A 11 -29.38 -9.30 0.35
CA VAL A 11 -28.38 -9.49 1.41
C VAL A 11 -26.98 -9.10 0.94
N PHE A 12 -26.61 -9.39 -0.32
CA PHE A 12 -25.34 -8.91 -0.90
C PHE A 12 -25.28 -7.39 -1.03
N SER A 13 -26.41 -6.72 -1.29
CA SER A 13 -26.48 -5.25 -1.36
C SER A 13 -26.49 -4.54 0.00
N LEU A 14 -26.63 -5.27 1.10
CA LEU A 14 -26.61 -4.72 2.47
C LEU A 14 -25.20 -4.64 3.06
N PHE A 15 -24.22 -5.31 2.47
CA PHE A 15 -22.83 -5.10 2.78
C PHE A 15 -22.28 -4.14 1.73
N SER A 16 -22.24 -2.85 2.06
CA SER A 16 -21.29 -1.93 1.41
C SER A 16 -19.90 -2.44 1.77
N VAL A 17 -19.39 -3.36 0.97
CA VAL A 17 -18.04 -3.90 1.09
C VAL A 17 -17.10 -2.74 0.84
N SER A 18 -16.46 -2.24 1.90
CA SER A 18 -15.57 -1.11 1.72
C SER A 18 -14.30 -1.60 1.02
N GLN A 19 -14.12 -1.12 -0.20
CA GLN A 19 -12.99 -1.52 -1.02
C GLN A 19 -11.87 -0.50 -0.79
N LEU A 20 -10.92 -0.86 0.07
CA LEU A 20 -9.63 -0.19 0.08
C LEU A 20 -8.90 -0.51 -1.23
N LYS A 21 -8.41 0.52 -1.90
CA LYS A 21 -7.48 0.42 -3.02
C LYS A 21 -6.27 1.30 -2.75
N VAL A 22 -5.05 0.75 -2.81
CA VAL A 22 -3.77 1.47 -2.68
C VAL A 22 -3.03 1.40 -4.01
N TYR A 23 -2.61 2.54 -4.54
CA TYR A 23 -2.04 2.67 -5.88
C TYR A 23 -1.18 3.94 -6.00
N ASP A 24 -0.66 4.21 -7.21
CA ASP A 24 0.19 5.38 -7.48
C ASP A 24 1.43 5.44 -6.57
N LEU A 25 1.99 4.25 -6.29
CA LEU A 25 3.17 4.08 -5.44
C LEU A 25 4.42 4.54 -6.19
N ARG A 26 5.13 5.48 -5.59
CA ARG A 26 6.44 5.94 -6.07
C ARG A 26 7.28 6.44 -4.91
N ALA A 27 8.59 6.42 -5.05
CA ALA A 27 9.47 7.09 -4.12
C ALA A 27 10.33 8.14 -4.82
N SER A 28 10.80 9.12 -4.05
CA SER A 28 11.71 10.15 -4.52
C SER A 28 12.91 10.26 -3.59
N ASN A 29 14.10 10.44 -4.17
CA ASN A 29 15.35 10.67 -3.45
C ASN A 29 15.66 9.57 -2.41
N LEU A 30 15.47 8.30 -2.77
CA LEU A 30 15.89 7.20 -1.91
C LEU A 30 17.42 7.24 -1.71
N PRO A 31 17.93 6.73 -0.58
CA PRO A 31 19.35 6.75 -0.27
C PRO A 31 20.20 6.17 -1.41
N THR A 32 21.30 6.82 -1.72
CA THR A 32 22.29 6.34 -2.68
C THR A 32 23.66 6.65 -2.10
N VAL A 33 24.53 5.64 -2.05
CA VAL A 33 25.95 5.83 -1.72
C VAL A 33 26.77 5.73 -3.01
N ILE A 34 28.00 6.28 -3.00
CA ILE A 34 28.84 6.49 -4.19
C ILE A 34 28.97 5.25 -5.10
N LEU A 35 28.81 4.03 -4.55
CA LEU A 35 28.91 2.76 -5.29
C LEU A 35 27.68 1.84 -5.18
N LEU A 36 26.62 2.21 -4.45
CA LEU A 36 25.40 1.40 -4.32
C LEU A 36 24.16 2.30 -4.38
N THR A 37 23.21 1.90 -5.23
CA THR A 37 21.89 2.51 -5.33
C THR A 37 20.87 1.53 -4.78
N THR A 38 19.90 2.02 -4.03
CA THR A 38 18.84 1.19 -3.43
C THR A 38 18.06 0.37 -4.48
N ASP A 39 17.78 -0.88 -4.12
CA ASP A 39 16.93 -1.83 -4.82
C ASP A 39 15.56 -1.89 -4.12
N ALA A 40 14.69 -0.94 -4.43
CA ALA A 40 13.52 -0.65 -3.61
C ALA A 40 12.31 -1.57 -3.87
N TYR A 41 11.57 -1.93 -2.82
CA TYR A 41 10.19 -2.42 -2.91
C TYR A 41 9.34 -1.95 -1.72
N VAL A 42 8.01 -2.05 -1.85
CA VAL A 42 7.06 -1.65 -0.81
C VAL A 42 6.22 -2.85 -0.36
N THR A 43 6.11 -3.08 0.95
CA THR A 43 5.10 -3.99 1.52
C THR A 43 3.87 -3.17 1.94
N VAL A 44 2.69 -3.76 1.79
CA VAL A 44 1.41 -3.09 2.09
C VAL A 44 0.58 -3.96 3.01
N SER A 45 0.09 -3.39 4.11
CA SER A 45 -0.83 -4.06 5.03
C SER A 45 -1.94 -3.12 5.52
N CYS A 46 -3.07 -3.71 5.90
CA CYS A 46 -4.21 -3.03 6.52
C CYS A 46 -4.54 -3.75 7.83
N GLY A 47 -4.37 -3.07 8.96
CA GLY A 47 -4.42 -3.70 10.28
C GLY A 47 -3.38 -4.82 10.40
N SER A 48 -3.81 -6.03 10.71
CA SER A 48 -2.94 -7.23 10.76
C SER A 48 -2.87 -7.99 9.43
N THR A 49 -3.57 -7.53 8.39
CA THR A 49 -3.68 -8.24 7.11
C THR A 49 -2.65 -7.72 6.12
N SER A 50 -1.74 -8.60 5.67
CA SER A 50 -0.84 -8.30 4.55
C SER A 50 -1.60 -8.33 3.23
N LEU A 51 -1.44 -7.27 2.43
CA LEU A 51 -2.01 -7.16 1.09
C LEU A 51 -1.02 -7.59 0.00
N GLY A 52 0.27 -7.67 0.34
CA GLY A 52 1.33 -8.11 -0.55
C GLY A 52 2.52 -7.15 -0.57
N LYS A 53 3.34 -7.28 -1.62
CA LYS A 53 4.47 -6.39 -1.89
C LYS A 53 4.60 -6.12 -3.38
N THR A 54 5.23 -5.00 -3.72
CA THR A 54 5.57 -4.66 -5.10
C THR A 54 6.73 -5.51 -5.62
N SER A 55 6.96 -5.45 -6.92
CA SER A 55 8.24 -5.84 -7.51
C SER A 55 9.38 -4.94 -7.01
N VAL A 56 10.60 -5.48 -7.09
CA VAL A 56 11.82 -4.75 -6.76
C VAL A 56 12.20 -3.87 -7.94
N ARG A 57 12.52 -2.61 -7.65
CA ARG A 57 13.06 -1.64 -8.60
C ARG A 57 14.55 -1.48 -8.32
N TYR A 58 15.34 -2.10 -9.19
CA TYR A 58 16.78 -2.17 -9.01
C TYR A 58 17.46 -0.86 -9.40
N ASN A 59 18.37 -0.41 -8.54
CA ASN A 59 19.23 0.76 -8.74
C ASN A 59 18.49 2.00 -9.22
N ASP A 60 17.33 2.29 -8.63
CA ASP A 60 16.50 3.44 -8.98
C ASP A 60 16.18 4.26 -7.72
N PRO A 61 16.74 5.47 -7.56
CA PRO A 61 16.45 6.33 -6.41
C PRO A 61 15.08 7.02 -6.51
N ASN A 62 14.39 6.94 -7.66
CA ASN A 62 13.06 7.52 -7.87
C ASN A 62 12.08 6.49 -8.49
N PRO A 63 11.90 5.33 -7.85
CA PRO A 63 11.16 4.22 -8.43
C PRO A 63 9.66 4.50 -8.53
N TRP A 64 9.03 3.88 -9.53
CA TRP A 64 7.58 3.84 -9.69
C TRP A 64 7.08 2.39 -9.76
N TRP A 65 6.00 2.07 -9.04
CA TRP A 65 5.36 0.76 -9.04
C TRP A 65 3.96 0.87 -9.64
N ASN A 66 3.67 -0.02 -10.59
CA ASN A 66 2.36 -0.07 -11.27
C ASN A 66 1.36 -0.95 -10.52
N GLU A 67 1.85 -1.72 -9.56
CA GLU A 67 1.10 -2.61 -8.70
C GLU A 67 0.09 -1.83 -7.86
N GLU A 68 -1.11 -2.40 -7.76
CA GLU A 68 -2.19 -1.88 -6.93
C GLU A 68 -2.62 -2.97 -5.95
N PHE A 69 -3.02 -2.56 -4.76
CA PHE A 69 -3.45 -3.47 -3.70
C PHE A 69 -4.91 -3.18 -3.37
N SER A 70 -5.74 -4.23 -3.29
CA SER A 70 -7.15 -4.09 -2.94
C SER A 70 -7.49 -4.95 -1.73
N TYR A 71 -8.33 -4.42 -0.85
CA TYR A 71 -8.83 -5.13 0.32
C TYR A 71 -10.30 -4.79 0.58
N PHE A 72 -11.14 -5.81 0.62
CA PHE A 72 -12.60 -5.69 0.70
C PHE A 72 -13.14 -5.58 2.14
N TYR A 73 -12.29 -5.81 3.13
CA TYR A 73 -12.69 -5.84 4.55
C TYR A 73 -12.02 -4.71 5.34
N ALA A 74 -11.56 -3.66 4.66
CA ALA A 74 -11.04 -2.48 5.33
C ALA A 74 -12.18 -1.70 5.97
N GLU A 75 -11.99 -1.17 7.16
CA GLU A 75 -12.93 -0.28 7.82
C GLU A 75 -12.33 1.13 7.97
N GLU A 76 -13.20 2.13 8.15
CA GLU A 76 -12.72 3.46 8.52
C GLU A 76 -11.95 3.38 9.84
N ASN A 77 -10.81 4.08 9.92
CA ASN A 77 -9.85 4.08 11.03
C ASN A 77 -8.92 2.86 11.12
N ASP A 78 -9.06 1.86 10.25
CA ASP A 78 -8.04 0.83 10.12
C ASP A 78 -6.69 1.46 9.78
N MET A 79 -5.61 0.82 10.25
CA MET A 79 -4.26 1.30 10.01
C MET A 79 -3.72 0.75 8.69
N LEU A 80 -3.63 1.58 7.66
CA LEU A 80 -2.84 1.31 6.47
C LEU A 80 -1.35 1.52 6.81
N THR A 81 -0.55 0.48 6.61
CA THR A 81 0.91 0.50 6.78
C THR A 81 1.59 0.20 5.45
N LEU A 82 2.49 1.09 5.03
CA LEU A 82 3.37 0.90 3.89
C LEU A 82 4.82 0.95 4.39
N GLU A 83 5.60 -0.08 4.08
CA GLU A 83 6.99 -0.17 4.49
C GLU A 83 7.87 -0.25 3.25
N VAL A 84 8.87 0.62 3.17
CA VAL A 84 9.81 0.67 2.05
C VAL A 84 11.08 -0.06 2.46
N TYR A 85 11.55 -0.96 1.61
CA TYR A 85 12.73 -1.79 1.84
C TYR A 85 13.74 -1.63 0.72
N ASP A 86 15.01 -1.79 1.06
CA ASP A 86 16.14 -2.02 0.15
C ASP A 86 16.44 -3.53 0.15
N LEU A 87 16.41 -4.17 -1.03
CA LEU A 87 16.72 -5.59 -1.16
C LEU A 87 18.22 -5.82 -1.00
N ASP A 88 18.59 -6.70 -0.06
CA ASP A 88 19.97 -7.05 0.23
C ASP A 88 20.20 -8.57 0.17
N LEU A 89 21.47 -9.00 0.08
CA LEU A 89 21.79 -10.43 -0.07
C LEU A 89 21.42 -11.28 1.16
N VAL A 90 21.35 -10.66 2.34
CA VAL A 90 21.16 -11.38 3.61
C VAL A 90 19.88 -10.94 4.31
N PHE A 91 19.71 -9.63 4.54
CA PHE A 91 18.54 -9.07 5.20
C PHE A 91 18.17 -7.75 4.55
N ASP A 92 16.92 -7.65 4.10
CA ASP A 92 16.41 -6.44 3.49
C ASP A 92 16.35 -5.29 4.50
N ASP A 93 16.80 -4.13 4.05
CA ASP A 93 17.04 -2.97 4.88
C ASP A 93 15.80 -2.08 4.88
N GLN A 94 15.07 -1.99 6.00
CA GLN A 94 13.88 -1.13 6.06
C GLN A 94 14.29 0.35 5.99
N LEU A 95 13.84 1.05 4.95
CA LEU A 95 14.12 2.47 4.69
C LEU A 95 13.17 3.40 5.44
N GLY A 96 11.94 2.95 5.69
CA GLY A 96 10.97 3.69 6.47
C GLY A 96 9.60 3.04 6.49
N VAL A 97 8.76 3.51 7.41
CA VAL A 97 7.40 3.03 7.65
C VAL A 97 6.43 4.20 7.61
N CYS A 98 5.37 4.04 6.84
CA CYS A 98 4.30 5.02 6.67
C CYS A 98 3.00 4.43 7.21
N GLN A 99 2.46 5.04 8.26
CA GLN A 99 1.21 4.59 8.88
C GLN A 99 0.14 5.66 8.77
N ARG A 100 -1.08 5.23 8.46
CA ARG A 100 -2.23 6.13 8.34
C ARG A 100 -3.53 5.42 8.70
N GLN A 101 -4.33 6.08 9.52
CA GLN A 101 -5.72 5.68 9.72
C GLN A 101 -6.53 6.00 8.46
N LEU A 102 -7.21 4.99 7.94
CA LEU A 102 -8.03 5.12 6.75
C LEU A 102 -9.24 6.02 6.98
N LYS A 103 -9.58 6.79 5.96
CA LYS A 103 -10.79 7.61 5.88
C LYS A 103 -11.52 7.34 4.58
N VAL A 104 -12.84 7.40 4.61
CA VAL A 104 -13.67 7.25 3.40
C VAL A 104 -13.31 8.35 2.40
N GLY A 105 -13.16 8.00 1.13
CA GLY A 105 -12.75 8.88 0.04
C GLY A 105 -11.39 8.51 -0.56
N THR A 106 -10.88 9.38 -1.43
CA THR A 106 -9.60 9.22 -2.13
C THR A 106 -8.60 10.26 -1.62
N TYR A 107 -7.40 9.81 -1.26
CA TYR A 107 -6.37 10.67 -0.68
C TYR A 107 -5.00 10.34 -1.25
N GLN A 108 -4.28 11.40 -1.64
CA GLN A 108 -2.87 11.33 -2.00
C GLN A 108 -2.03 11.80 -0.82
N HIS A 109 -0.94 11.08 -0.55
CA HIS A 109 -0.07 11.35 0.59
C HIS A 109 1.40 11.23 0.24
N ASP A 110 2.18 12.05 0.92
CA ASP A 110 3.62 12.00 0.97
C ASP A 110 4.05 11.58 2.39
N CYS A 111 5.04 10.71 2.47
CA CYS A 111 5.58 10.18 3.71
C CYS A 111 7.10 10.21 3.68
N PHE A 112 7.70 10.92 4.63
CA PHE A 112 9.15 11.01 4.76
C PHE A 112 9.71 9.74 5.41
N LEU A 113 10.65 9.10 4.74
CA LEU A 113 11.24 7.84 5.20
C LEU A 113 12.34 8.13 6.23
N THR A 114 12.47 7.26 7.23
CA THR A 114 13.41 7.46 8.36
C THR A 114 14.87 7.41 7.93
N LYS A 115 15.21 6.61 6.92
CA LYS A 115 16.56 6.56 6.33
C LYS A 115 16.77 7.55 5.17
N GLY A 116 15.76 8.35 4.83
CA GLY A 116 15.82 9.35 3.75
C GLY A 116 14.97 9.00 2.54
N GLY A 117 14.57 10.04 1.80
CA GLY A 117 13.62 9.94 0.69
C GLY A 117 12.17 10.13 1.11
N THR A 118 11.27 10.05 0.14
CA THR A 118 9.83 10.24 0.34
C THR A 118 9.06 9.18 -0.42
N LEU A 119 8.16 8.47 0.25
CA LEU A 119 7.16 7.62 -0.38
C LEU A 119 5.92 8.46 -0.70
N HIS A 120 5.46 8.40 -1.94
CA HIS A 120 4.20 8.97 -2.38
C HIS A 120 3.25 7.82 -2.73
N TYR A 121 1.99 7.97 -2.33
CA TYR A 121 0.96 6.97 -2.62
C TYR A 121 -0.41 7.62 -2.65
N THR A 122 -1.35 6.94 -3.30
CA THR A 122 -2.77 7.25 -3.24
C THR A 122 -3.52 6.05 -2.66
N TYR A 123 -4.53 6.31 -1.84
CA TYR A 123 -5.52 5.29 -1.52
C TYR A 123 -6.95 5.79 -1.74
N THR A 124 -7.86 4.87 -1.99
CA THR A 124 -9.31 5.09 -1.95
C THR A 124 -9.93 4.11 -0.99
N LEU A 125 -10.81 4.58 -0.11
CA LEU A 125 -11.72 3.75 0.70
C LEU A 125 -13.15 4.10 0.29
N GLY A 126 -13.80 3.18 -0.43
CA GLY A 126 -15.17 3.32 -0.96
C GLY A 126 -16.22 2.61 -0.13
#